data_AF-A0A2G5T910-F1
#
_entry.id   AF-A0A2G5T910-F1
#
_cell.length_a   1.000
_cell.length_b   1.000
_cell.length_c   1.000
_cell.angle_alpha   90.00
_cell.angle_beta   90.00
_cell.angle_gamma   90.00
#
_symmetry.space_group_name_H-M   'P 1'
#
loop_
_entity.id
_entity.type
_entity.pdbx_description
1 polymer ?
#
loop_
_entity_poly.entity_id
_entity_poly.type
_entity_poly.pdbx_seq_one_letter_code
_entity_poly.pdbx_strand_id
1 'polypeptide(L)'
;MSPFLFLFVFCVVPISADLKECTAKEQIISQGKCARHVNDLMLLTEEQSGEVDVPLEVAKNISTTCETVTSCFGGLQCAEAQRNFKIYEQKCEKINFKSFGMMECMSKWFSEIEGKNLTCTGDFDYLSKDMKTKREAYTSGKSCFINFAEKNCSSNALEYLKNNYEKVLEILTEPSDNCKSLHNELMSKQCDALLLTMTSKMMTIKLANVFGSKKDAYSSLETLCSNIKDCYSGLCYYNQNTTDAVNEVCDEMMKEQTMKPKTYHACYMNIFVSSDTLDYDCVSALRAESENSHKTTEGKPKFMEDKECLRTVMEGECEKEAVSDFDFEWEKQQKYKQNSRNQY
;
A
#
# COMPACT_ATOMS: atom_id res chain seq x y z
N MET A 1 -67.83 -20.70 -18.20
CA MET A 1 -66.63 -20.28 -17.45
C MET A 1 -65.48 -21.13 -17.95
N SER A 2 -64.70 -20.59 -18.89
CA SER A 2 -63.55 -21.26 -19.53
C SER A 2 -62.26 -20.56 -19.11
N PRO A 3 -61.13 -21.29 -19.13
CA PRO A 3 -59.88 -20.90 -18.50
C PRO A 3 -59.03 -20.04 -19.43
N PHE A 4 -58.33 -19.03 -18.90
CA PHE A 4 -57.22 -18.39 -19.60
C PHE A 4 -55.92 -18.93 -19.03
N LEU A 5 -55.33 -19.87 -19.79
CA LEU A 5 -53.93 -20.27 -19.68
C LEU A 5 -53.06 -19.08 -20.09
N PHE A 6 -52.26 -18.53 -19.18
CA PHE A 6 -51.15 -17.64 -19.53
C PHE A 6 -49.95 -18.48 -19.93
N LEU A 7 -49.74 -18.63 -21.24
CA LEU A 7 -48.49 -19.12 -21.82
C LEU A 7 -47.44 -18.01 -21.68
N PHE A 8 -46.56 -18.12 -20.68
CA PHE A 8 -45.30 -17.39 -20.66
C PHE A 8 -44.37 -18.00 -21.73
N VAL A 9 -44.36 -17.39 -22.90
CA VAL A 9 -43.31 -17.62 -23.91
C VAL A 9 -42.04 -16.98 -23.36
N PHE A 10 -41.21 -17.77 -22.68
CA PHE A 10 -39.82 -17.43 -22.48
C PHE A 10 -39.15 -17.45 -23.86
N CYS A 11 -38.96 -16.28 -24.46
CA CYS A 11 -37.92 -16.11 -25.46
C CYS A 11 -36.57 -16.34 -24.78
N VAL A 12 -36.16 -17.61 -24.73
CA VAL A 12 -34.75 -17.96 -24.53
C VAL A 12 -34.04 -17.41 -25.76
N VAL A 13 -33.48 -16.21 -25.66
CA VAL A 13 -32.53 -15.71 -26.64
C VAL A 13 -31.31 -16.64 -26.51
N PRO A 14 -30.95 -17.40 -27.55
CA PRO A 14 -29.72 -18.18 -27.49
C PRO A 14 -28.56 -17.18 -27.58
N ILE A 15 -27.97 -16.82 -26.44
CA ILE A 15 -26.63 -16.23 -26.42
C ILE A 15 -25.64 -17.38 -26.57
N SER A 16 -25.59 -17.93 -27.76
CA SER A 16 -24.50 -18.75 -28.23
C SER A 16 -24.39 -18.44 -29.71
N ALA A 17 -23.77 -17.29 -30.02
CA ALA A 17 -23.21 -17.11 -31.34
C ALA A 17 -22.24 -18.28 -31.54
N ASP A 18 -22.55 -19.14 -32.51
CA ASP A 18 -21.66 -20.19 -32.99
C ASP A 18 -20.33 -19.54 -33.37
N LEU A 19 -19.37 -19.59 -32.45
CA LEU A 19 -18.02 -19.12 -32.69
C LEU A 19 -17.38 -20.12 -33.65
N LYS A 20 -17.34 -19.74 -34.92
CA LYS A 20 -16.86 -20.57 -36.03
C LYS A 20 -15.43 -21.05 -35.76
N GLU A 21 -15.20 -22.36 -35.93
CA GLU A 21 -13.86 -22.92 -35.91
C GLU A 21 -12.97 -22.28 -37.00
N CYS A 22 -11.67 -22.24 -36.75
CA CYS A 22 -10.74 -21.67 -37.71
C CYS A 22 -10.70 -22.51 -38.98
N THR A 23 -10.77 -21.84 -40.13
CA THR A 23 -10.40 -22.49 -41.38
C THR A 23 -8.91 -22.86 -41.36
N ALA A 24 -8.51 -23.84 -42.17
CA ALA A 24 -7.09 -24.21 -42.30
C ALA A 24 -6.20 -22.99 -42.62
N LYS A 25 -6.70 -22.04 -43.43
CA LYS A 25 -6.00 -20.78 -43.74
C LYS A 25 -5.85 -19.90 -42.51
N GLU A 26 -6.92 -19.69 -41.75
CA GLU A 26 -6.86 -18.89 -40.51
C GLU A 26 -5.96 -19.55 -39.46
N GLN A 27 -5.95 -20.88 -39.39
CA GLN A 27 -5.11 -21.62 -38.46
C GLN A 27 -3.63 -21.45 -38.78
N ILE A 28 -3.25 -21.51 -40.06
CA ILE A 28 -1.88 -21.21 -40.51
C ILE A 28 -1.47 -19.77 -40.15
N ILE A 29 -2.37 -18.79 -40.33
CA ILE A 29 -2.08 -17.39 -39.99
C ILE A 29 -1.94 -17.21 -38.47
N SER A 30 -2.88 -17.77 -37.70
CA SER A 30 -2.90 -17.71 -36.24
C SER A 30 -1.64 -18.35 -35.62
N GLN A 31 -1.38 -19.61 -35.96
CA GLN A 31 -0.31 -20.41 -35.36
C GLN A 31 1.08 -20.13 -35.97
N GLY A 32 1.13 -19.60 -37.19
CA GLY A 32 2.38 -19.22 -37.84
C GLY A 32 2.71 -17.75 -37.65
N LYS A 33 1.95 -16.87 -38.30
CA LYS A 33 2.24 -15.43 -38.36
C LYS A 33 2.00 -14.73 -37.03
N CYS A 34 0.82 -14.88 -36.43
CA CYS A 34 0.50 -14.17 -35.18
C CYS A 34 1.33 -14.70 -34.01
N ALA A 35 1.54 -16.02 -33.92
CA ALA A 35 2.40 -16.62 -32.91
C ALA A 35 3.86 -16.13 -32.97
N ARG A 36 4.39 -15.84 -34.17
CA ARG A 36 5.71 -15.21 -34.30
C ARG A 36 5.76 -13.83 -33.64
N HIS A 37 4.77 -12.98 -33.89
CA HIS A 37 4.69 -11.66 -33.26
C HIS A 37 4.57 -11.76 -31.73
N VAL A 38 3.86 -12.77 -31.23
CA VAL A 38 3.80 -13.08 -29.80
C VAL A 38 5.19 -13.43 -29.25
N ASN A 39 5.96 -14.24 -29.97
CA ASN A 39 7.31 -14.60 -29.56
C ASN A 39 8.25 -13.38 -29.54
N ASP A 40 8.14 -12.50 -30.55
CA ASP A 40 8.90 -11.25 -30.59
C ASP A 40 8.56 -10.35 -29.38
N LEU A 41 7.26 -10.24 -29.02
CA LEU A 41 6.82 -9.52 -27.82
C LEU A 41 7.39 -10.13 -26.54
N MET A 42 7.40 -11.46 -26.45
CA MET A 42 7.92 -12.17 -25.28
C MET A 42 9.41 -11.88 -25.09
N LEU A 43 10.21 -11.96 -26.15
CA LEU A 43 11.65 -11.66 -26.09
C LEU A 43 11.90 -10.20 -25.65
N LEU A 44 11.21 -9.24 -26.27
CA LEU A 44 11.34 -7.82 -25.90
C LEU A 44 10.98 -7.55 -24.44
N THR A 45 10.00 -8.26 -23.88
CA THR A 45 9.57 -8.06 -22.49
C THR A 45 10.43 -8.81 -21.49
N GLU A 46 10.95 -9.99 -21.84
CA GLU A 46 11.89 -10.75 -21.01
C GLU A 46 13.24 -10.06 -20.88
N GLU A 47 13.74 -9.44 -21.95
CA GLU A 47 14.98 -8.64 -21.93
C GLU A 47 14.91 -7.44 -20.97
N GLN A 48 13.70 -6.97 -20.66
CA GLN A 48 13.45 -5.84 -19.75
C GLN A 48 12.91 -6.30 -18.39
N SER A 49 12.86 -7.61 -18.14
CA SER A 49 12.31 -8.16 -16.91
C SER A 49 13.17 -7.77 -15.70
N GLY A 50 12.59 -6.97 -14.80
CA GLY A 50 13.27 -6.51 -13.59
C GLY A 50 13.99 -5.17 -13.72
N GLU A 51 14.02 -4.58 -14.92
CA GLU A 51 14.53 -3.23 -15.12
C GLU A 51 13.52 -2.20 -14.58
N VAL A 52 14.04 -1.19 -13.88
CA VAL A 52 13.22 -0.11 -13.30
C VAL A 52 12.87 0.93 -14.37
N ASP A 53 13.80 1.21 -15.28
CA ASP A 53 13.65 2.19 -16.35
C ASP A 53 13.87 1.55 -17.73
N VAL A 54 12.78 1.38 -18.49
CA VAL A 54 12.85 0.89 -19.87
C VAL A 54 13.14 2.08 -20.81
N PRO A 55 14.16 2.01 -21.68
CA PRO A 55 14.44 3.06 -22.66
C PRO A 55 13.23 3.35 -23.54
N LEU A 56 13.00 4.63 -23.89
CA LEU A 56 11.82 5.05 -24.65
C LEU A 56 11.65 4.30 -25.97
N GLU A 57 12.74 4.08 -26.70
CA GLU A 57 12.73 3.33 -27.96
C GLU A 57 12.29 1.87 -27.76
N VAL A 58 12.71 1.25 -26.65
CA VAL A 58 12.29 -0.12 -26.31
C VAL A 58 10.81 -0.14 -25.93
N ALA A 59 10.33 0.82 -25.14
CA ALA A 59 8.91 0.95 -24.80
C ALA A 59 8.03 1.15 -26.05
N LYS A 60 8.50 1.96 -27.00
CA LYS A 60 7.85 2.15 -28.31
C LYS A 60 7.83 0.86 -29.13
N ASN A 61 8.95 0.14 -29.21
CA ASN A 61 9.03 -1.15 -29.90
C ASN A 61 8.09 -2.21 -29.29
N ILE A 62 8.00 -2.25 -27.97
CA ILE A 62 7.03 -3.11 -27.25
C ILE A 62 5.60 -2.73 -27.65
N SER A 63 5.26 -1.43 -27.64
CA SER A 63 3.93 -0.95 -28.03
C SER A 63 3.58 -1.31 -29.47
N THR A 64 4.49 -1.09 -30.42
CA THR A 64 4.30 -1.43 -31.84
C THR A 64 4.15 -2.94 -32.04
N THR A 65 4.93 -3.76 -31.32
CA THR A 65 4.78 -5.22 -31.37
C THR A 65 3.43 -5.64 -30.81
N CYS A 66 2.98 -5.00 -29.73
CA CYS A 66 1.66 -5.22 -29.16
C CYS A 66 0.51 -4.91 -30.13
N GLU A 67 0.56 -3.77 -30.82
CA GLU A 67 -0.39 -3.43 -31.89
C GLU A 67 -0.37 -4.46 -33.03
N THR A 68 0.81 -4.96 -33.39
CA THR A 68 0.96 -5.99 -34.41
C THR A 68 0.31 -7.31 -33.99
N VAL A 69 0.49 -7.74 -32.74
CA VAL A 69 -0.13 -8.95 -32.19
C VAL A 69 -1.64 -8.82 -32.16
N THR A 70 -2.16 -7.73 -31.59
CA THR A 70 -3.62 -7.53 -31.47
C THR A 70 -4.27 -7.37 -32.84
N SER A 71 -3.67 -6.60 -33.76
CA SER A 71 -4.16 -6.48 -35.14
C SER A 71 -4.14 -7.83 -35.88
N CYS A 72 -3.11 -8.65 -35.69
CA CYS A 72 -2.99 -9.96 -36.34
C CYS A 72 -4.15 -10.89 -35.94
N PHE A 73 -4.44 -11.03 -34.65
CA PHE A 73 -5.54 -11.85 -34.18
C PHE A 73 -6.92 -11.23 -34.46
N GLY A 74 -7.04 -9.90 -34.32
CA GLY A 74 -8.29 -9.18 -34.56
C GLY A 74 -8.75 -9.22 -36.03
N GLY A 75 -7.82 -9.43 -36.97
CA GLY A 75 -8.12 -9.62 -38.39
C GLY A 75 -8.71 -10.99 -38.77
N LEU A 76 -8.74 -11.96 -37.84
CA LEU A 76 -9.25 -13.31 -38.06
C LEU A 76 -10.62 -13.48 -37.42
N GLN A 77 -11.56 -14.17 -38.06
CA GLN A 77 -12.95 -14.24 -37.58
C GLN A 77 -13.22 -15.45 -36.68
N CYS A 78 -12.30 -16.41 -36.67
CA CYS A 78 -12.51 -17.65 -35.94
C CYS A 78 -12.39 -17.53 -34.42
N ALA A 79 -13.02 -18.47 -33.73
CA ALA A 79 -13.17 -18.50 -32.28
C ALA A 79 -11.86 -18.44 -31.49
N GLU A 80 -10.86 -19.19 -31.93
CA GLU A 80 -9.55 -19.24 -31.28
C GLU A 80 -8.83 -17.90 -31.41
N ALA A 81 -8.82 -17.31 -32.62
CA ALA A 81 -8.17 -16.03 -32.84
C ALA A 81 -8.85 -14.88 -32.09
N GLN A 82 -10.18 -14.86 -32.05
CA GLN A 82 -10.93 -13.86 -31.28
C GLN A 82 -10.70 -14.00 -29.76
N ARG A 83 -10.50 -15.22 -29.26
CA ARG A 83 -10.05 -15.43 -27.87
C ARG A 83 -8.63 -14.89 -27.65
N ASN A 84 -7.70 -15.17 -28.55
CA ASN A 84 -6.33 -14.66 -28.47
C ASN A 84 -6.27 -13.13 -28.57
N PHE A 85 -7.08 -12.52 -29.44
CA PHE A 85 -7.21 -11.06 -29.54
C PHE A 85 -7.53 -10.44 -28.18
N LYS A 86 -8.60 -10.91 -27.50
CA LYS A 86 -8.99 -10.42 -26.17
C LYS A 86 -7.89 -10.63 -25.12
N ILE A 87 -7.21 -11.78 -25.14
CA ILE A 87 -6.10 -12.07 -24.23
C ILE A 87 -4.95 -11.09 -24.44
N TYR A 88 -4.54 -10.87 -25.69
CA TYR A 88 -3.41 -10.01 -25.99
C TYR A 88 -3.75 -8.53 -25.87
N GLU A 89 -4.98 -8.11 -26.11
CA GLU A 89 -5.43 -6.75 -25.84
C GLU A 89 -5.21 -6.38 -24.35
N GLN A 90 -5.69 -7.24 -23.44
CA GLN A 90 -5.51 -7.03 -21.99
C GLN A 90 -4.05 -7.13 -21.56
N LYS A 91 -3.30 -8.11 -22.08
CA LYS A 91 -1.87 -8.25 -21.77
C LYS A 91 -1.06 -7.05 -22.26
N CYS A 92 -1.30 -6.61 -23.50
CA CYS A 92 -0.58 -5.50 -24.10
C CYS A 92 -0.89 -4.17 -23.44
N GLU A 93 -2.13 -3.96 -23.00
CA GLU A 93 -2.46 -2.79 -22.19
C GLU A 93 -1.58 -2.73 -20.94
N LYS A 94 -1.49 -3.82 -20.18
CA LYS A 94 -0.65 -3.92 -18.99
C LYS A 94 0.84 -3.80 -19.28
N ILE A 95 1.32 -4.45 -20.34
CA ILE A 95 2.73 -4.40 -20.78
C ILE A 95 3.11 -2.97 -21.19
N ASN A 96 2.29 -2.30 -21.99
CA ASN A 96 2.54 -0.92 -22.40
C ASN A 96 2.56 0.00 -21.18
N PHE A 97 1.55 -0.09 -20.31
CA PHE A 97 1.49 0.71 -19.10
C PHE A 97 2.74 0.54 -18.21
N LYS A 98 3.25 -0.69 -18.08
CA LYS A 98 4.51 -0.97 -17.36
C LYS A 98 5.75 -0.44 -18.09
N SER A 99 5.88 -0.69 -19.38
CA SER A 99 7.05 -0.32 -20.18
C SER A 99 7.26 1.19 -20.27
N PHE A 100 6.18 1.97 -20.21
CA PHE A 100 6.27 3.43 -20.12
C PHE A 100 6.46 3.96 -18.69
N GLY A 101 6.58 3.11 -17.68
CA GLY A 101 6.77 3.53 -16.28
C GLY A 101 5.51 4.07 -15.61
N MET A 102 4.32 3.86 -16.19
CA MET A 102 3.08 4.38 -15.63
C MET A 102 2.69 3.70 -14.31
N MET A 103 3.06 2.44 -14.08
CA MET A 103 2.79 1.76 -12.80
C MET A 103 3.45 2.47 -11.61
N GLU A 104 4.71 2.90 -11.78
CA GLU A 104 5.42 3.64 -10.75
C GLU A 104 4.81 5.04 -10.57
N CYS A 105 4.53 5.72 -11.68
CA CYS A 105 3.87 7.03 -11.67
C CYS A 105 2.54 7.00 -10.91
N MET A 106 1.69 6.00 -11.17
CA MET A 106 0.41 5.82 -10.46
C MET A 106 0.62 5.52 -8.97
N SER A 107 1.63 4.72 -8.61
CA SER A 107 1.92 4.41 -7.21
C SER A 107 2.32 5.66 -6.42
N LYS A 108 3.14 6.53 -7.02
CA LYS A 108 3.48 7.84 -6.44
C LYS A 108 2.25 8.74 -6.34
N TRP A 109 1.44 8.81 -7.40
CA TRP A 109 0.21 9.59 -7.42
C TRP A 109 -0.76 9.20 -6.29
N PHE A 110 -1.03 7.91 -6.11
CA PHE A 110 -1.87 7.42 -5.03
C PHE A 110 -1.31 7.77 -3.65
N SER A 111 0.01 7.67 -3.48
CA SER A 111 0.69 8.02 -2.22
C SER A 111 0.54 9.51 -1.89
N GLU A 112 0.65 10.40 -2.88
CA GLU A 112 0.49 11.84 -2.66
C GLU A 112 -0.97 12.24 -2.34
N ILE A 113 -1.95 11.56 -2.95
CA ILE A 113 -3.37 11.80 -2.66
C ILE A 113 -3.69 11.36 -1.23
N GLU A 114 -3.30 10.14 -0.85
CA GLU A 114 -3.50 9.61 0.52
C GLU A 114 -2.80 10.48 1.57
N GLY A 115 -1.58 10.92 1.27
CA GLY A 115 -0.81 11.83 2.12
C GLY A 115 -1.38 13.24 2.22
N LYS A 116 -2.35 13.61 1.36
CA LYS A 116 -2.90 14.98 1.22
C LYS A 116 -1.83 16.04 0.97
N ASN A 117 -0.77 15.67 0.24
CA ASN A 117 0.39 16.53 -0.01
C ASN A 117 0.18 17.50 -1.17
N LEU A 118 -0.86 17.27 -1.98
CA LEU A 118 -1.15 18.08 -3.17
C LEU A 118 -2.35 18.97 -2.93
N THR A 119 -2.14 20.28 -2.99
CA THR A 119 -3.21 21.26 -2.78
C THR A 119 -4.31 21.18 -3.85
N CYS A 120 -3.97 20.78 -5.08
CA CYS A 120 -4.94 20.68 -6.17
C CYS A 120 -5.83 19.43 -6.13
N THR A 121 -5.61 18.50 -5.20
CA THR A 121 -6.44 17.29 -5.07
C THR A 121 -7.60 17.45 -4.09
N GLY A 122 -7.62 18.53 -3.29
CA GLY A 122 -8.58 18.70 -2.19
C GLY A 122 -10.06 18.74 -2.62
N ASP A 123 -10.34 19.15 -3.86
CA ASP A 123 -11.71 19.28 -4.40
C ASP A 123 -12.19 18.03 -5.13
N PHE A 124 -11.35 16.98 -5.26
CA PHE A 124 -11.62 15.84 -6.13
C PHE A 124 -11.37 14.50 -5.41
N ASP A 125 -12.35 13.60 -5.49
CA ASP A 125 -12.24 12.25 -4.93
C ASP A 125 -11.64 11.27 -5.96
N TYR A 126 -10.31 11.35 -6.15
CA TYR A 126 -9.57 10.47 -7.08
C TYR A 126 -9.53 9.00 -6.67
N LEU A 127 -9.76 8.70 -5.39
CA LEU A 127 -9.68 7.34 -4.82
C LEU A 127 -11.06 6.73 -4.57
N SER A 128 -12.13 7.41 -5.00
CA SER A 128 -13.50 6.95 -4.83
C SER A 128 -13.73 5.50 -5.27
N LYS A 129 -14.52 4.75 -4.50
CA LYS A 129 -15.01 3.43 -4.92
C LYS A 129 -16.15 3.55 -5.94
N ASP A 130 -16.80 4.71 -6.02
CA ASP A 130 -17.79 5.00 -7.07
C ASP A 130 -17.09 5.43 -8.36
N MET A 131 -17.30 4.64 -9.42
CA MET A 131 -16.60 4.85 -10.70
C MET A 131 -17.01 6.14 -11.41
N LYS A 132 -18.23 6.63 -11.19
CA LYS A 132 -18.69 7.88 -11.78
C LYS A 132 -18.01 9.07 -11.09
N THR A 133 -17.99 9.09 -9.76
CA THR A 133 -17.27 10.10 -8.97
C THR A 133 -15.77 10.09 -9.28
N LYS A 134 -15.16 8.89 -9.37
CA LYS A 134 -13.75 8.76 -9.76
C LYS A 134 -13.52 9.32 -11.18
N ARG A 135 -14.39 9.03 -12.14
CA ARG A 135 -14.28 9.58 -13.51
C ARG A 135 -14.42 11.09 -13.54
N GLU A 136 -15.34 11.65 -12.79
CA GLU A 136 -15.52 13.10 -12.64
C GLU A 136 -14.27 13.76 -12.04
N ALA A 137 -13.66 13.14 -11.03
CA ALA A 137 -12.41 13.60 -10.39
C ALA A 137 -11.24 13.62 -11.38
N TYR A 138 -10.99 12.52 -12.11
CA TYR A 138 -9.92 12.48 -13.12
C TYR A 138 -10.22 13.35 -14.34
N THR A 139 -11.48 13.60 -14.68
CA THR A 139 -11.83 14.49 -15.80
C THR A 139 -11.63 15.96 -15.42
N SER A 140 -12.22 16.39 -14.31
CA SER A 140 -12.19 17.80 -13.86
C SER A 140 -10.82 18.18 -13.31
N GLY A 141 -10.18 17.25 -12.60
CA GLY A 141 -8.86 17.40 -12.02
C GLY A 141 -7.71 16.95 -12.94
N LYS A 142 -7.95 16.79 -14.24
CA LYS A 142 -6.94 16.34 -15.23
C LYS A 142 -5.63 17.14 -15.16
N SER A 143 -5.73 18.46 -15.03
CA SER A 143 -4.55 19.34 -14.94
C SER A 143 -3.71 19.05 -13.70
N CYS A 144 -4.33 18.73 -12.56
CA CYS A 144 -3.61 18.37 -11.33
C CYS A 144 -2.80 17.09 -11.53
N PHE A 145 -3.40 16.05 -12.13
CA PHE A 145 -2.70 14.79 -12.39
C PHE A 145 -1.55 14.95 -13.41
N ILE A 146 -1.77 15.69 -14.50
CA ILE A 146 -0.71 15.95 -15.49
C ILE A 146 0.43 16.77 -14.86
N ASN A 147 0.13 17.84 -14.12
CA ASN A 147 1.16 18.67 -13.47
C ASN A 147 1.96 17.90 -12.42
N PHE A 148 1.31 16.94 -11.73
CA PHE A 148 2.01 16.01 -10.86
C PHE A 148 2.97 15.12 -11.65
N ALA A 149 2.49 14.53 -12.74
CA ALA A 149 3.30 13.63 -13.57
C ALA A 149 4.51 14.33 -14.19
N GLU A 150 4.37 15.60 -14.59
CA GLU A 150 5.48 16.42 -15.11
C GLU A 150 6.65 16.57 -14.14
N LYS A 151 6.39 16.51 -12.83
CA LYS A 151 7.39 16.75 -11.78
C LYS A 151 7.90 15.46 -11.16
N ASN A 152 7.09 14.41 -11.12
CA ASN A 152 7.33 13.23 -10.28
C ASN A 152 7.41 11.90 -11.04
N CYS A 153 7.08 11.90 -12.33
CA CYS A 153 7.12 10.69 -13.16
C CYS A 153 8.22 10.77 -14.22
N SER A 154 8.60 9.62 -14.77
CA SER A 154 9.58 9.57 -15.87
C SER A 154 9.03 10.28 -17.11
N SER A 155 9.95 10.72 -18.00
CA SER A 155 9.57 11.33 -19.28
C SER A 155 8.68 10.40 -20.12
N ASN A 156 8.93 9.09 -20.06
CA ASN A 156 8.17 8.08 -20.79
C ASN A 156 6.73 7.98 -20.26
N ALA A 157 6.56 8.01 -18.93
CA ALA A 157 5.25 7.97 -18.30
C ALA A 157 4.44 9.22 -18.66
N LEU A 158 5.10 10.39 -18.62
CA LEU A 158 4.49 11.65 -19.02
C LEU A 158 4.05 11.64 -20.49
N GLU A 159 4.91 11.18 -21.41
CA GLU A 159 4.60 11.04 -22.84
C GLU A 159 3.39 10.12 -23.04
N TYR A 160 3.39 8.96 -22.39
CA TYR A 160 2.28 8.01 -22.45
C TYR A 160 0.98 8.62 -21.93
N LEU A 161 1.00 9.24 -20.75
CA LEU A 161 -0.17 9.84 -20.13
C LEU A 161 -0.78 10.95 -20.99
N LYS A 162 0.06 11.83 -21.55
CA LYS A 162 -0.42 12.93 -22.41
C LYS A 162 -1.07 12.41 -23.69
N ASN A 163 -0.49 11.38 -24.30
CA ASN A 163 -0.97 10.81 -25.56
C ASN A 163 -2.15 9.85 -25.39
N ASN A 164 -2.31 9.24 -24.21
CA ASN A 164 -3.29 8.17 -23.96
C ASN A 164 -4.22 8.48 -22.78
N TYR A 165 -4.47 9.76 -22.48
CA TYR A 165 -5.21 10.15 -21.27
C TYR A 165 -6.60 9.50 -21.18
N GLU A 166 -7.35 9.44 -22.29
CA GLU A 166 -8.68 8.82 -22.27
C GLU A 166 -8.59 7.33 -21.91
N LYS A 167 -7.61 6.61 -22.48
CA LYS A 167 -7.37 5.22 -22.12
C LYS A 167 -6.97 5.05 -20.66
N VAL A 168 -6.16 5.96 -20.11
CA VAL A 168 -5.83 5.97 -18.67
C VAL A 168 -7.09 6.21 -17.84
N LEU A 169 -7.98 7.11 -18.28
CA LEU A 169 -9.26 7.36 -17.63
C LEU A 169 -10.16 6.12 -17.64
N GLU A 170 -10.28 5.45 -18.78
CA GLU A 170 -11.02 4.17 -18.93
C GLU A 170 -10.46 3.12 -17.97
N ILE A 171 -9.15 2.88 -17.99
CA ILE A 171 -8.47 1.93 -17.09
C ILE A 171 -8.78 2.23 -15.62
N LEU A 172 -8.86 3.50 -15.22
CA LEU A 172 -9.09 3.89 -13.83
C LEU A 172 -10.57 3.85 -13.42
N THR A 173 -11.51 3.88 -14.37
CA THR A 173 -12.92 4.17 -14.11
C THR A 173 -13.88 3.12 -14.67
N GLU A 174 -13.41 2.18 -15.47
CA GLU A 174 -14.24 1.13 -16.05
C GLU A 174 -13.93 -0.21 -15.38
N PRO A 175 -14.90 -0.77 -14.62
CA PRO A 175 -14.68 -1.99 -13.89
C PRO A 175 -14.45 -3.17 -14.86
N SER A 176 -13.66 -4.14 -14.39
CA SER A 176 -13.36 -5.35 -15.15
C SER A 176 -13.69 -6.58 -14.31
N ASP A 177 -14.41 -7.52 -14.90
CA ASP A 177 -14.69 -8.83 -14.29
C ASP A 177 -13.42 -9.72 -14.22
N ASN A 178 -12.37 -9.36 -14.98
CA ASN A 178 -11.10 -10.08 -14.93
C ASN A 178 -10.23 -9.53 -13.78
N CYS A 179 -10.08 -10.32 -12.72
CA CYS A 179 -9.25 -9.97 -11.57
C CYS A 179 -7.78 -9.69 -11.89
N LYS A 180 -7.27 -10.16 -13.04
CA LYS A 180 -5.89 -9.90 -13.49
C LYS A 180 -5.76 -8.69 -14.44
N SER A 181 -6.86 -7.97 -14.67
CA SER A 181 -6.86 -6.74 -15.49
C SER A 181 -6.01 -5.65 -14.86
N LEU A 182 -5.58 -4.70 -15.69
CA LEU A 182 -4.84 -3.53 -15.23
C LEU A 182 -5.69 -2.65 -14.30
N HIS A 183 -7.00 -2.53 -14.56
CA HIS A 183 -7.95 -1.85 -13.66
C HIS A 183 -7.87 -2.42 -12.23
N ASN A 184 -8.08 -3.73 -12.08
CA ASN A 184 -8.10 -4.37 -10.76
C ASN A 184 -6.73 -4.34 -10.08
N GLU A 185 -5.63 -4.43 -10.85
CA GLU A 185 -4.28 -4.22 -10.31
C GLU A 185 -4.11 -2.79 -9.75
N LEU A 186 -4.53 -1.77 -10.49
CA LEU A 186 -4.41 -0.36 -10.06
C LEU A 186 -5.33 0.00 -8.90
N MET A 187 -6.56 -0.52 -8.87
CA MET A 187 -7.45 -0.35 -7.71
C MET A 187 -6.82 -0.97 -6.46
N SER A 188 -6.13 -2.09 -6.61
CA SER A 188 -5.46 -2.74 -5.50
C SER A 188 -4.20 -1.99 -5.05
N LYS A 189 -3.47 -1.40 -5.98
CA LYS A 189 -2.32 -0.54 -5.68
C LYS A 189 -2.65 0.76 -4.97
N GLN A 190 -3.90 1.25 -5.07
CA GLN A 190 -4.33 2.39 -4.26
C GLN A 190 -4.21 2.07 -2.76
N CYS A 191 -4.50 0.83 -2.37
CA CYS A 191 -4.37 0.39 -0.98
C CYS A 191 -2.91 0.25 -0.52
N ASP A 192 -1.97 -0.01 -1.43
CA ASP A 192 -0.54 -0.09 -1.10
C ASP A 192 -0.03 1.25 -0.52
N ALA A 193 -0.62 2.40 -0.90
CA ALA A 193 -0.28 3.72 -0.35
C ALA A 193 -0.60 3.84 1.15
N LEU A 194 -1.70 3.24 1.60
CA LEU A 194 -2.04 3.15 3.02
C LEU A 194 -1.03 2.27 3.77
N LEU A 195 -0.58 1.19 3.15
CA LEU A 195 0.45 0.30 3.72
C LEU A 195 1.81 0.99 3.88
N LEU A 196 2.20 1.83 2.91
CA LEU A 196 3.41 2.65 3.01
C LEU A 196 3.31 3.65 4.16
N THR A 197 2.14 4.28 4.32
CA THR A 197 1.86 5.18 5.45
C THR A 197 1.95 4.44 6.78
N MET A 198 1.46 3.20 6.83
CA MET A 198 1.57 2.33 8.00
C MET A 198 3.03 2.02 8.34
N THR A 199 3.84 1.70 7.34
CA THR A 199 5.28 1.43 7.52
C THR A 199 6.02 2.65 8.07
N SER A 200 5.72 3.84 7.54
CA SER A 200 6.30 5.10 8.03
C SER A 200 5.88 5.37 9.48
N LYS A 201 4.58 5.26 9.79
CA LYS A 201 4.07 5.40 11.17
C LYS A 201 4.66 4.37 12.11
N MET A 202 4.90 3.14 11.66
CA MET A 202 5.55 2.11 12.47
C MET A 202 6.96 2.54 12.86
N MET A 203 7.74 3.12 11.93
CA MET A 203 9.05 3.68 12.28
C MET A 203 8.92 4.84 13.28
N THR A 204 7.95 5.73 13.12
CA THR A 204 7.67 6.80 14.09
C THR A 204 7.28 6.24 15.46
N ILE A 205 6.46 5.18 15.52
CA ILE A 205 6.06 4.51 16.77
C ILE A 205 7.26 3.82 17.42
N LYS A 206 8.11 3.12 16.65
CA LYS A 206 9.34 2.54 17.18
C LYS A 206 10.27 3.59 17.77
N LEU A 207 10.39 4.76 17.13
CA LEU A 207 11.14 5.90 17.66
C LEU A 207 10.43 6.54 18.87
N ALA A 208 9.11 6.66 18.86
CA ALA A 208 8.33 7.17 20.00
C ALA A 208 8.40 6.22 21.20
N ASN A 209 8.42 4.91 21.01
CA ASN A 209 8.68 3.93 22.07
C ASN A 209 10.06 4.12 22.73
N VAL A 210 10.98 4.85 22.08
CA VAL A 210 12.27 5.28 22.65
C VAL A 210 12.21 6.69 23.27
N PHE A 211 11.33 7.59 22.78
CA PHE A 211 11.39 9.04 23.08
C PHE A 211 10.06 9.77 23.39
N GLY A 212 8.88 9.13 23.42
CA GLY A 212 7.57 9.82 23.44
C GLY A 212 6.31 8.98 23.79
N SER A 213 5.17 9.67 23.95
CA SER A 213 3.85 9.16 24.38
C SER A 213 3.27 8.09 23.44
N LYS A 214 2.94 6.91 23.99
CA LYS A 214 2.38 5.76 23.27
C LYS A 214 0.95 5.99 22.76
N LYS A 215 0.08 6.62 23.56
CA LYS A 215 -1.38 6.54 23.37
C LYS A 215 -1.88 7.17 22.05
N ASP A 216 -1.36 8.34 21.71
CA ASP A 216 -1.79 9.06 20.49
C ASP A 216 -1.17 8.48 19.22
N ALA A 217 0.00 7.84 19.33
CA ALA A 217 0.67 7.22 18.20
C ALA A 217 -0.08 5.96 17.74
N TYR A 218 -0.54 5.13 18.69
CA TYR A 218 -1.28 3.89 18.40
C TYR A 218 -2.75 4.10 18.03
N SER A 219 -3.45 5.14 18.55
CA SER A 219 -4.84 5.42 18.12
C SER A 219 -4.92 5.75 16.63
N SER A 220 -3.91 6.46 16.10
CA SER A 220 -3.80 6.73 14.66
C SER A 220 -3.50 5.48 13.82
N LEU A 221 -2.96 4.42 14.44
CA LEU A 221 -2.66 3.14 13.79
C LEU A 221 -3.91 2.26 13.68
N GLU A 222 -4.78 2.27 14.69
CA GLU A 222 -6.05 1.54 14.65
C GLU A 222 -6.92 1.99 13.48
N THR A 223 -7.10 3.31 13.32
CA THR A 223 -7.84 3.88 12.18
C THR A 223 -7.19 3.51 10.85
N LEU A 224 -5.86 3.55 10.77
CA LEU A 224 -5.14 3.20 9.54
C LEU A 224 -5.31 1.72 9.19
N CYS A 225 -5.26 0.83 10.18
CA CYS A 225 -5.51 -0.60 9.98
C CYS A 225 -6.94 -0.87 9.52
N SER A 226 -7.94 -0.19 10.09
CA SER A 226 -9.32 -0.26 9.59
C SER A 226 -9.41 0.17 8.13
N ASN A 227 -8.80 1.31 7.77
CA ASN A 227 -8.81 1.82 6.40
C ASN A 227 -8.13 0.86 5.42
N ILE A 228 -7.01 0.25 5.82
CA ILE A 228 -6.32 -0.78 5.01
C ILE A 228 -7.24 -1.98 4.81
N LYS A 229 -7.80 -2.55 5.88
CA LYS A 229 -8.71 -3.71 5.80
C LYS A 229 -9.91 -3.41 4.89
N ASP A 230 -10.51 -2.23 5.04
CA ASP A 230 -11.63 -1.77 4.20
C ASP A 230 -11.23 -1.51 2.75
N CYS A 231 -10.00 -1.05 2.49
CA CYS A 231 -9.50 -0.83 1.15
C CYS A 231 -9.31 -2.16 0.40
N TYR A 232 -8.70 -3.16 1.06
CA TYR A 232 -8.50 -4.49 0.47
C TYR A 232 -9.79 -5.33 0.38
N SER A 233 -10.82 -4.98 1.16
CA SER A 233 -12.10 -5.69 1.15
C SER A 233 -12.77 -5.65 -0.23
N GLY A 234 -13.03 -6.83 -0.79
CA GLY A 234 -13.68 -6.98 -2.09
C GLY A 234 -12.76 -6.86 -3.31
N LEU A 235 -11.46 -6.63 -3.12
CA LEU A 235 -10.49 -6.67 -4.21
C LEU A 235 -10.18 -8.10 -4.62
N CYS A 236 -10.31 -8.41 -5.91
CA CYS A 236 -10.08 -9.77 -6.40
C CYS A 236 -8.70 -9.98 -7.06
N TYR A 237 -7.92 -8.91 -7.25
CA TYR A 237 -6.55 -9.00 -7.79
C TYR A 237 -5.60 -9.76 -6.85
N TYR A 238 -5.72 -9.49 -5.55
CA TYR A 238 -4.99 -10.19 -4.52
C TYR A 238 -5.73 -11.45 -4.09
N ASN A 239 -4.98 -12.49 -3.72
CA ASN A 239 -5.56 -13.72 -3.18
C ASN A 239 -5.82 -13.56 -1.68
N GLN A 240 -6.54 -14.53 -1.10
CA GLN A 240 -6.89 -14.52 0.32
C GLN A 240 -5.65 -14.48 1.23
N ASN A 241 -4.55 -15.14 0.83
CA ASN A 241 -3.30 -15.10 1.60
C ASN A 241 -2.74 -13.69 1.75
N THR A 242 -2.84 -12.82 0.73
CA THR A 242 -2.38 -11.43 0.85
C THR A 242 -3.27 -10.64 1.80
N THR A 243 -4.59 -10.82 1.72
CA THR A 243 -5.54 -10.17 2.64
C THR A 243 -5.31 -10.65 4.09
N ASP A 244 -5.06 -11.94 4.29
CA ASP A 244 -4.78 -12.52 5.60
C ASP A 244 -3.46 -12.00 6.17
N ALA A 245 -2.41 -11.87 5.34
CA ALA A 245 -1.13 -11.28 5.76
C ALA A 245 -1.29 -9.81 6.19
N VAL A 246 -2.10 -9.03 5.47
CA VAL A 246 -2.41 -7.64 5.86
C VAL A 246 -3.15 -7.60 7.19
N ASN A 247 -4.11 -8.51 7.40
CA ASN A 247 -4.81 -8.63 8.68
C ASN A 247 -3.86 -8.99 9.83
N GLU A 248 -3.00 -9.99 9.60
CA GLU A 248 -2.01 -10.44 10.58
C GLU A 248 -1.06 -9.32 10.98
N VAL A 249 -0.51 -8.58 10.02
CA VAL A 249 0.37 -7.43 10.29
C VAL A 249 -0.34 -6.39 11.16
N CYS A 250 -1.59 -6.05 10.82
CA CYS A 250 -2.37 -5.12 11.62
C CYS A 250 -2.61 -5.63 13.04
N ASP A 251 -2.96 -6.91 13.19
CA ASP A 251 -3.25 -7.49 14.50
C ASP A 251 -1.97 -7.62 15.35
N GLU A 252 -0.83 -7.97 14.76
CA GLU A 252 0.48 -7.99 15.43
C GLU A 252 0.90 -6.59 15.90
N MET A 253 0.76 -5.59 15.05
CA MET A 253 1.09 -4.21 15.40
C MET A 253 0.20 -3.67 16.54
N MET A 254 -1.08 -4.02 16.55
CA MET A 254 -1.98 -3.67 17.65
C MET A 254 -1.64 -4.44 18.94
N LYS A 255 -1.13 -5.69 18.85
CA LYS A 255 -0.60 -6.40 20.02
C LYS A 255 0.62 -5.69 20.61
N GLU A 256 1.52 -5.15 19.79
CA GLU A 256 2.70 -4.40 20.27
C GLU A 256 2.32 -3.21 21.16
N GLN A 257 1.15 -2.58 20.93
CA GLN A 257 0.64 -1.51 21.80
C GLN A 257 0.53 -1.93 23.27
N THR A 258 0.16 -3.19 23.50
CA THR A 258 -0.07 -3.75 24.83
C THR A 258 1.16 -4.44 25.43
N MET A 259 2.21 -4.63 24.63
CA MET A 259 3.43 -5.29 25.09
C MET A 259 4.28 -4.36 25.94
N LYS A 260 4.67 -4.86 27.10
CA LYS A 260 5.62 -4.16 27.97
C LYS A 260 7.04 -4.25 27.38
N PRO A 261 7.93 -3.27 27.66
CA PRO A 261 9.30 -3.31 27.15
C PRO A 261 10.08 -4.53 27.67
N LYS A 262 10.89 -5.17 26.80
CA LYS A 262 11.65 -6.39 27.10
C LYS A 262 13.12 -6.18 27.46
N THR A 263 13.64 -4.96 27.36
CA THR A 263 15.04 -4.64 27.73
C THR A 263 15.07 -3.54 28.77
N TYR A 264 16.09 -3.57 29.65
CA TYR A 264 16.28 -2.57 30.70
C TYR A 264 16.24 -1.14 30.15
N HIS A 265 16.97 -0.87 29.05
CA HIS A 265 17.04 0.47 28.47
C HIS A 265 15.71 0.94 27.88
N ALA A 266 15.00 0.07 27.13
CA ALA A 266 13.69 0.41 26.58
C ALA A 266 12.66 0.64 27.69
N CYS A 267 12.72 -0.16 28.76
CA CYS A 267 11.89 -0.01 29.94
C CYS A 267 12.16 1.32 30.67
N TYR A 268 13.43 1.63 30.93
CA TYR A 268 13.86 2.86 31.59
C TYR A 268 13.40 4.11 30.82
N MET A 269 13.57 4.11 29.49
CA MET A 269 13.16 5.23 28.65
C MET A 269 11.63 5.38 28.60
N ASN A 270 10.89 4.27 28.51
CA ASN A 270 9.44 4.28 28.56
C ASN A 270 8.92 4.95 29.85
N ILE A 271 9.48 4.57 31.01
CA ILE A 271 9.13 5.12 32.33
C ILE A 271 9.49 6.60 32.45
N PHE A 272 10.65 7.01 31.93
CA PHE A 272 11.06 8.42 31.92
C PHE A 272 10.02 9.30 31.22
N VAL A 273 9.56 8.85 30.06
CA VAL A 273 8.60 9.57 29.22
C VAL A 273 7.18 9.54 29.80
N SER A 274 6.74 8.40 30.32
CA SER A 274 5.40 8.26 30.93
C SER A 274 5.34 8.71 32.38
N SER A 275 6.40 9.32 32.90
CA SER A 275 6.58 9.59 34.32
C SER A 275 5.39 10.32 34.94
N ASP A 276 4.84 11.33 34.25
CA ASP A 276 3.72 12.16 34.71
C ASP A 276 2.41 11.38 34.92
N THR A 277 2.24 10.21 34.30
CA THR A 277 1.03 9.38 34.39
C THR A 277 1.17 8.16 35.30
N LEU A 278 2.34 7.96 35.92
CA LEU A 278 2.59 6.82 36.80
C LEU A 278 1.89 7.01 38.16
N ASP A 279 1.15 5.97 38.56
CA ASP A 279 0.39 5.89 39.80
C ASP A 279 0.96 4.78 40.70
N TYR A 280 2.08 5.10 41.35
CA TYR A 280 2.76 4.22 42.31
C TYR A 280 2.98 5.00 43.61
N ASP A 281 2.75 4.36 44.76
CA ASP A 281 2.88 4.99 46.07
C ASP A 281 4.25 5.67 46.28
N CYS A 282 5.34 5.01 45.87
CA CYS A 282 6.69 5.58 45.99
C CYS A 282 6.91 6.78 45.06
N VAL A 283 6.28 6.81 43.88
CA VAL A 283 6.32 7.94 42.95
C VAL A 283 5.55 9.12 43.54
N SER A 284 4.36 8.87 44.09
CA SER A 284 3.52 9.87 44.73
C SER A 284 4.15 10.47 46.00
N ALA A 285 4.79 9.65 46.83
CA ALA A 285 5.52 10.10 48.01
C ALA A 285 6.68 11.03 47.63
N LEU A 286 7.52 10.63 46.68
CA LEU A 286 8.67 11.43 46.23
C LEU A 286 8.26 12.71 45.48
N ARG A 287 7.06 12.74 44.89
CA ARG A 287 6.45 13.97 44.34
C ARG A 287 6.02 14.92 45.45
N ALA A 288 5.38 14.41 46.49
CA ALA A 288 4.86 15.21 47.61
C ALA A 288 5.99 15.82 48.46
N GLU A 289 7.13 15.14 48.59
CA GLU A 289 8.31 15.63 49.30
C GLU A 289 9.03 16.81 48.61
N SER A 290 8.67 17.13 47.35
CA SER A 290 9.34 18.17 46.58
C SER A 290 8.52 19.46 46.50
N GLU A 291 8.67 20.36 47.47
CA GLU A 291 7.94 21.64 47.51
C GLU A 291 8.25 22.59 46.33
N ASN A 292 9.30 22.36 45.51
CA ASN A 292 9.71 23.28 44.43
C ASN A 292 10.09 22.65 43.08
N SER A 293 10.08 21.32 42.91
CA SER A 293 10.28 20.66 41.60
C SER A 293 10.22 19.13 41.72
N HIS A 294 9.32 18.49 40.95
CA HIS A 294 9.25 17.03 40.78
C HIS A 294 10.41 16.46 39.93
N LYS A 295 11.27 17.32 39.38
CA LYS A 295 12.41 16.96 38.53
C LYS A 295 13.74 17.33 39.22
N THR A 296 14.78 16.57 38.92
CA THR A 296 16.17 16.87 39.28
C THR A 296 16.69 18.04 38.46
N THR A 297 17.86 18.57 38.81
CA THR A 297 18.58 19.60 38.03
C THR A 297 18.90 19.16 36.60
N GLU A 298 18.92 17.85 36.33
CA GLU A 298 19.09 17.24 35.00
C GLU A 298 17.74 17.02 34.27
N GLY A 299 16.63 17.52 34.81
CA GLY A 299 15.29 17.38 34.23
C GLY A 299 14.66 15.99 34.40
N LYS A 300 15.23 15.10 35.22
CA LYS A 300 14.71 13.74 35.43
C LYS A 300 13.71 13.67 36.57
N PRO A 301 12.66 12.85 36.49
CA PRO A 301 11.79 12.58 37.64
C PRO A 301 12.62 12.04 38.81
N LYS A 302 12.45 12.60 40.01
CA LYS A 302 13.26 12.23 41.19
C LYS A 302 13.19 10.74 41.54
N PHE A 303 12.04 10.10 41.35
CA PHE A 303 11.87 8.67 41.63
C PHE A 303 12.80 7.77 40.79
N MET A 304 13.30 8.25 39.64
CA MET A 304 14.25 7.51 38.82
C MET A 304 15.68 7.51 39.40
N GLU A 305 15.95 8.30 40.43
CA GLU A 305 17.21 8.25 41.19
C GLU A 305 17.10 7.36 42.43
N ASP A 306 15.89 6.98 42.82
CA ASP A 306 15.64 6.02 43.89
C ASP A 306 15.64 4.59 43.32
N LYS A 307 16.58 3.77 43.77
CA LYS A 307 16.79 2.41 43.25
C LYS A 307 15.55 1.54 43.44
N GLU A 308 14.95 1.57 44.62
CA GLU A 308 13.85 0.68 44.99
C GLU A 308 12.53 1.15 44.36
N CYS A 309 12.30 2.46 44.28
CA CYS A 309 11.14 2.99 43.59
C CYS A 309 11.23 2.74 42.08
N LEU A 310 12.39 2.97 41.45
CA LEU A 310 12.55 2.66 40.03
C LEU A 310 12.38 1.15 39.77
N ARG A 311 12.92 0.27 40.64
CA ARG A 311 12.70 -1.17 40.53
C ARG A 311 11.22 -1.52 40.55
N THR A 312 10.49 -1.01 41.54
CA THR A 312 9.05 -1.24 41.70
C THR A 312 8.27 -0.79 40.48
N VAL A 313 8.60 0.38 39.93
CA VAL A 313 7.98 0.89 38.71
C VAL A 313 8.38 0.02 37.49
N MET A 314 9.63 -0.42 37.37
CA MET A 314 10.06 -1.30 36.28
C MET A 314 9.39 -2.68 36.32
N GLU A 315 9.19 -3.25 37.51
CA GLU A 315 8.44 -4.51 37.69
C GLU A 315 6.97 -4.37 37.27
N GLY A 316 6.36 -3.20 37.50
CA GLY A 316 4.98 -2.91 37.14
C GLY A 316 4.79 -2.54 35.67
N GLU A 317 5.72 -1.80 35.06
CA GLU A 317 5.59 -1.25 33.71
C GLU A 317 6.28 -2.09 32.61
N CYS A 318 7.12 -3.06 32.97
CA CYS A 318 7.98 -3.78 32.02
C CYS A 318 7.82 -5.32 32.05
N GLU A 319 8.30 -5.98 30.99
CA GLU A 319 8.36 -7.45 30.96
C GLU A 319 9.47 -7.95 31.89
N LYS A 320 9.36 -9.21 32.33
CA LYS A 320 10.29 -9.82 33.28
C LYS A 320 11.73 -9.80 32.76
N GLU A 321 11.93 -9.97 31.46
CA GLU A 321 13.24 -9.92 30.79
C GLU A 321 13.92 -8.55 30.90
N ALA A 322 13.15 -7.46 31.01
CA ALA A 322 13.73 -6.12 31.19
C ALA A 322 14.27 -5.90 32.61
N VAL A 323 13.78 -6.68 33.59
CA VAL A 323 14.03 -6.51 35.02
C VAL A 323 14.98 -7.58 35.56
N SER A 324 15.20 -8.67 34.83
CA SER A 324 16.01 -9.82 35.29
C SER A 324 17.42 -9.43 35.74
N ASP A 325 18.04 -8.45 35.07
CA ASP A 325 19.38 -7.94 35.37
C ASP A 325 19.36 -6.50 35.91
N PHE A 326 18.26 -6.09 36.55
CA PHE A 326 18.05 -4.70 37.01
C PHE A 326 19.24 -4.17 37.83
N ASP A 327 19.74 -4.94 38.79
CA ASP A 327 20.83 -4.49 39.66
C ASP A 327 22.12 -4.21 38.91
N PHE A 328 22.46 -5.09 37.96
CA PHE A 328 23.65 -4.94 37.14
C PHE A 328 23.56 -3.70 36.25
N GLU A 329 22.44 -3.50 35.56
CA GLU A 329 22.26 -2.35 34.67
C GLU A 329 22.12 -1.03 35.44
N TRP A 330 21.47 -1.03 36.61
CA TRP A 330 21.42 0.12 37.51
C TRP A 330 22.83 0.55 37.94
N GLU A 331 23.65 -0.38 38.43
CA GLU A 331 25.02 -0.07 38.87
C GLU A 331 25.89 0.47 37.74
N LYS A 332 25.78 -0.12 36.55
CA LYS A 332 26.47 0.34 35.34
C LYS A 332 26.07 1.77 34.97
N GLN A 333 24.77 2.09 35.08
CA GLN A 333 24.27 3.44 34.84
C GLN A 333 24.79 4.45 35.89
N GLN A 334 24.84 4.08 37.17
CA GLN A 334 25.41 4.94 38.22
C GLN A 334 26.90 5.20 38.02
N LYS A 335 27.67 4.16 37.64
CA LYS A 335 29.10 4.30 37.30
C LYS A 335 29.32 5.25 36.13
N TYR A 336 28.48 5.15 35.09
CA TYR A 336 28.55 6.08 33.96
C TYR A 336 28.30 7.53 34.38
N LYS A 337 27.26 7.78 35.19
CA LYS A 337 26.95 9.12 35.74
C LYS A 337 28.11 9.69 36.55
N GLN A 338 28.70 8.88 37.43
CA GLN A 338 29.82 9.29 38.28
C GLN A 338 31.05 9.65 37.45
N ASN A 339 31.36 8.86 36.41
CA ASN A 339 32.46 9.15 35.50
C ASN A 339 32.23 10.41 34.65
N SER A 340 30.98 10.68 34.22
CA SER A 340 30.65 11.90 33.47
C SER A 340 30.70 13.17 34.31
N ARG A 341 30.43 13.09 35.61
CA ARG A 341 30.53 14.24 36.54
C ARG A 341 31.98 14.58 36.89
N ASN A 342 32.90 13.62 36.79
CA ASN A 342 34.33 13.80 37.07
C ASN A 342 35.12 14.36 35.86
N GLN A 343 34.47 14.60 34.71
CA GLN A 343 35.07 15.16 33.50
C GLN A 343 34.81 16.67 33.30
N TYR A 344 34.14 17.32 34.25
CA TYR A 344 33.85 18.76 34.24
C TYR A 344 34.37 19.45 35.50
#